data_AF-A0A1V2DRP8-F1
#
_entry.id   AF-A0A1V2DRP8-F1
#
_cell.length_a   1.000
_cell.length_b   1.000
_cell.length_c   1.000
_cell.angle_alpha   90.00
_cell.angle_beta   90.00
_cell.angle_gamma   90.00
#
_symmetry.space_group_name_H-M   'P 1'
#
loop_
_entity.id
_entity.type
_entity.pdbx_description
1 polymer ?
#
loop_
_entity_poly.entity_id
_entity_poly.type
_entity_poly.pdbx_seq_one_letter_code
_entity_poly.pdbx_strand_id
1 'polypeptide(L)'
;MLTLLGSLLGFISSAFPDLLKLWQDRQDRKHELAILDRQMEQMRLGHSQRLEEIAVEADIAESQALYKYDNRLTGVKWVDGLRASVRPVITYAFFLLFTAVKLSALYVLMADQGLAFVVALPQIWDPETQALFAAVMSFWFGQRALAKARGQ
;
A
#
# COMPACT_ATOMS: atom_id res chain seq x y z
N MET A 1 35.80 26.15 -69.48
CA MET A 1 35.59 26.11 -68.00
C MET A 1 34.11 26.07 -67.61
N LEU A 2 33.21 26.72 -68.35
CA LEU A 2 31.75 26.60 -68.17
C LEU A 2 31.18 25.18 -68.34
N THR A 3 31.79 24.35 -69.20
CA THR A 3 31.40 22.95 -69.42
C THR A 3 31.69 22.03 -68.23
N LEU A 4 32.77 22.28 -67.49
CA LEU A 4 33.13 21.57 -66.25
C LEU A 4 32.17 21.92 -65.11
N LEU A 5 31.74 23.19 -65.04
CA LEU A 5 30.73 23.64 -64.08
C LEU A 5 29.34 23.08 -64.42
N GLY A 6 28.98 23.01 -65.71
CA GLY A 6 27.74 22.40 -66.18
C GLY A 6 27.67 20.88 -65.94
N SER A 7 28.78 20.16 -66.15
CA SER A 7 28.83 18.72 -65.85
C SER A 7 28.81 18.43 -64.34
N LEU A 8 29.43 19.28 -63.52
CA LEU A 8 29.40 19.16 -62.06
C LEU A 8 27.99 19.47 -61.50
N LEU A 9 27.33 20.50 -62.01
CA LEU A 9 25.94 20.83 -61.67
C LEU A 9 24.95 19.74 -62.10
N GLY A 10 25.14 19.16 -63.29
CA GLY A 10 24.34 18.02 -63.75
C GLY A 10 24.50 16.78 -62.87
N PHE A 11 25.72 16.51 -62.41
CA PHE A 11 26.03 15.41 -61.49
C PHE A 11 25.43 15.61 -60.09
N ILE A 12 25.50 16.83 -59.55
CA ILE A 12 24.87 17.16 -58.26
C ILE A 12 23.34 17.08 -58.39
N SER A 13 22.76 17.55 -59.50
CA SER A 13 21.32 17.48 -59.73
C SER A 13 20.82 16.04 -59.88
N SER A 14 21.63 15.12 -60.43
CA SER A 14 21.26 13.70 -60.52
C SER A 14 21.45 12.94 -59.21
N ALA A 15 22.40 13.34 -58.36
CA ALA A 15 22.66 12.71 -57.07
C ALA A 15 21.79 13.25 -55.91
N PHE A 16 21.24 14.46 -56.06
CA PHE A 16 20.34 15.10 -55.08
C PHE A 16 19.13 14.24 -54.68
N PRO A 17 18.36 13.63 -55.61
CA PRO A 17 17.23 12.77 -55.23
C PRO A 17 17.64 11.54 -54.43
N ASP A 18 18.80 10.93 -54.71
CA ASP A 18 19.28 9.76 -53.97
C ASP A 18 19.79 10.12 -52.56
N LEU A 19 20.39 11.30 -52.38
CA LEU A 19 20.74 11.82 -51.05
C LEU A 19 19.50 12.14 -50.21
N LEU A 20 18.47 12.70 -50.84
CA LEU A 20 17.16 12.95 -50.19
C LEU A 20 16.50 11.65 -49.75
N LYS A 21 16.49 10.62 -50.60
CA LYS A 21 15.98 9.29 -50.26
C LYS A 21 16.75 8.67 -49.09
N LEU A 22 18.08 8.75 -49.10
CA LEU A 22 18.89 8.21 -48.00
C LEU A 22 18.60 8.93 -46.66
N TRP A 23 18.27 10.22 -46.71
CA TRP A 23 17.89 11.00 -45.53
C TRP A 23 16.46 10.67 -45.05
N GLN A 24 15.50 10.56 -45.97
CA GLN A 24 14.14 10.10 -45.67
C GLN A 24 14.14 8.69 -45.08
N ASP A 25 14.84 7.73 -45.68
CA ASP A 25 14.97 6.36 -45.16
C ASP A 25 15.55 6.34 -43.74
N ARG A 26 16.51 7.23 -43.43
CA ARG A 26 17.03 7.36 -42.07
C ARG A 26 16.02 7.97 -41.11
N GLN A 27 15.21 8.91 -41.56
CA GLN A 27 14.17 9.52 -40.73
C GLN A 27 13.03 8.53 -40.46
N ASP A 28 12.62 7.76 -41.47
CA ASP A 28 11.58 6.74 -41.37
C ASP A 28 12.01 5.60 -40.45
N ARG A 29 13.24 5.08 -40.58
CA ARG A 29 13.78 4.08 -39.64
C ARG A 29 13.84 4.60 -38.21
N LYS A 30 14.22 5.86 -38.00
CA LYS A 30 14.19 6.47 -36.66
C LYS A 30 12.76 6.57 -36.12
N HIS A 31 11.79 6.86 -36.98
CA HIS A 31 10.39 6.92 -36.59
C HIS A 31 9.84 5.53 -36.24
N GLU A 32 10.13 4.51 -37.04
CA GLU A 32 9.78 3.12 -36.76
C GLU A 32 10.40 2.63 -35.45
N LEU A 33 11.69 2.89 -35.22
CA LEU A 33 12.35 2.57 -33.95
C LEU A 33 11.65 3.27 -32.77
N ALA A 34 11.31 4.55 -32.92
CA ALA A 34 10.60 5.30 -31.88
C ALA A 34 9.18 4.75 -31.60
N ILE A 35 8.50 4.21 -32.61
CA ILE A 35 7.19 3.55 -32.44
C ILE A 35 7.39 2.22 -31.68
N LEU A 36 8.36 1.41 -32.09
CA LEU A 36 8.67 0.14 -31.43
C LEU A 36 9.07 0.36 -29.97
N ASP A 37 9.91 1.36 -29.68
CA ASP A 37 10.29 1.72 -28.31
C ASP A 37 9.09 2.11 -27.46
N ARG A 38 8.16 2.91 -27.99
CA ARG A 38 6.92 3.26 -27.27
C ARG A 38 6.01 2.05 -27.04
N GLN A 39 5.92 1.14 -28.00
CA GLN A 39 5.15 -0.09 -27.82
C GLN A 39 5.78 -1.00 -26.76
N MET A 40 7.11 -1.12 -26.75
CA MET A 40 7.84 -1.85 -25.71
C MET A 40 7.65 -1.22 -24.33
N GLU A 41 7.67 0.12 -24.24
CA GLU A 41 7.43 0.83 -23.00
C GLU A 41 5.99 0.60 -22.49
N GLN A 42 4.99 0.67 -23.37
CA GLN A 42 3.60 0.38 -23.02
C GLN A 42 3.43 -1.06 -22.55
N MET A 43 4.04 -2.03 -23.24
CA MET A 43 4.03 -3.43 -22.81
C MET A 43 4.68 -3.62 -21.45
N ARG A 44 5.83 -2.97 -21.20
CA ARG A 44 6.52 -3.02 -19.91
C ARG A 44 5.65 -2.48 -18.77
N LEU A 45 4.99 -1.34 -18.99
CA LEU A 45 4.08 -0.75 -18.01
C LEU A 45 2.86 -1.65 -17.74
N GLY A 46 2.29 -2.25 -18.79
CA GLY A 46 1.19 -3.21 -18.65
C GLY A 46 1.62 -4.48 -17.89
N HIS A 47 2.82 -4.98 -18.15
CA HIS A 47 3.35 -6.14 -17.42
C HIS A 47 3.63 -5.83 -15.95
N SER A 48 4.16 -4.65 -15.62
CA SER A 48 4.35 -4.25 -14.22
C SER A 48 3.03 -4.12 -13.48
N GLN A 49 2.02 -3.51 -14.11
CA GLN A 49 0.67 -3.41 -13.51
C GLN A 49 0.06 -4.79 -13.26
N ARG A 50 0.19 -5.70 -14.23
CA ARG A 50 -0.33 -7.06 -14.08
C ARG A 50 0.40 -7.87 -13.00
N LEU A 51 1.71 -7.67 -12.84
CA LEU A 51 2.45 -8.29 -11.73
C LEU A 51 1.98 -7.74 -10.38
N GLU A 52 1.69 -6.46 -10.29
CA GLU A 52 1.12 -5.82 -9.10
C GLU A 52 -0.29 -6.37 -8.80
N GLU A 53 -1.16 -6.49 -9.80
CA GLU A 53 -2.47 -7.11 -9.67
C GLU A 53 -2.38 -8.56 -9.17
N ILE A 54 -1.48 -9.37 -9.74
CA ILE A 54 -1.27 -10.76 -9.32
C ILE A 54 -0.77 -10.83 -7.87
N ALA A 55 0.13 -9.93 -7.48
CA ALA A 55 0.62 -9.87 -6.10
C ALA A 55 -0.51 -9.52 -5.12
N VAL A 56 -1.33 -8.51 -5.46
CA VAL A 56 -2.50 -8.13 -4.65
C VAL A 56 -3.52 -9.28 -4.57
N GLU A 57 -3.79 -9.96 -5.69
CA GLU A 57 -4.71 -11.09 -5.72
C GLU A 57 -4.20 -12.27 -4.89
N ALA A 58 -2.89 -12.55 -4.92
CA ALA A 58 -2.25 -13.56 -4.09
C ALA A 58 -2.38 -13.24 -2.59
N ASP A 59 -2.12 -11.98 -2.19
CA ASP A 59 -2.28 -11.53 -0.79
C ASP A 59 -3.73 -11.66 -0.31
N ILE A 60 -4.69 -11.32 -1.17
CA ILE A 60 -6.12 -11.48 -0.89
C ILE A 60 -6.47 -12.96 -0.75
N ALA A 61 -5.99 -13.81 -1.66
CA ALA A 61 -6.24 -15.25 -1.63
C ALA A 61 -5.65 -15.90 -0.38
N GLU A 62 -4.44 -15.52 0.02
CA GLU A 62 -3.80 -15.96 1.25
C GLU A 62 -4.61 -15.53 2.48
N SER A 63 -4.99 -14.25 2.54
CA SER A 63 -5.81 -13.71 3.63
C SER A 63 -7.16 -14.43 3.73
N GLN A 64 -7.83 -14.67 2.60
CA GLN A 64 -9.07 -15.42 2.55
C GLN A 64 -8.89 -16.90 2.96
N ALA A 65 -7.79 -17.53 2.57
CA ALA A 65 -7.48 -18.90 2.97
C ALA A 65 -7.25 -19.00 4.49
N LEU A 66 -6.51 -18.05 5.06
CA LEU A 66 -6.33 -17.93 6.52
C LEU A 66 -7.67 -17.76 7.23
N TYR A 67 -8.53 -16.85 6.75
CA TYR A 67 -9.86 -16.66 7.33
C TYR A 67 -10.75 -17.90 7.19
N LYS A 68 -10.73 -18.61 6.05
CA LYS A 68 -11.51 -19.85 5.85
C LYS A 68 -11.05 -20.99 6.75
N TYR A 69 -9.74 -21.11 6.98
CA TYR A 69 -9.19 -22.11 7.89
C TYR A 69 -9.59 -21.80 9.33
N ASP A 70 -9.47 -20.53 9.76
CA ASP A 70 -9.82 -20.12 11.11
C ASP A 70 -11.35 -20.10 11.35
N ASN A 71 -12.18 -19.95 10.32
CA ASN A 71 -13.64 -20.03 10.43
C ASN A 71 -14.25 -21.39 10.05
N ARG A 72 -13.47 -22.49 10.01
CA ARG A 72 -14.07 -23.83 9.85
C ARG A 72 -15.03 -24.10 11.01
N LEU A 73 -16.33 -24.06 10.71
CA LEU A 73 -17.39 -24.42 11.63
C LEU A 73 -17.26 -25.91 11.93
N THR A 74 -17.17 -26.24 13.21
CA THR A 74 -17.04 -27.62 13.71
C THR A 74 -18.35 -28.40 13.52
N GLY A 75 -19.44 -27.71 13.14
CA GLY A 75 -20.79 -28.26 12.95
C GLY A 75 -21.61 -28.24 14.24
N VAL A 76 -20.99 -27.89 15.37
CA VAL A 76 -21.62 -27.85 16.70
C VAL A 76 -21.81 -26.40 17.11
N LYS A 77 -23.05 -25.91 17.00
CA LYS A 77 -23.41 -24.49 17.20
C LYS A 77 -22.93 -23.88 18.51
N TRP A 78 -22.89 -24.64 19.60
CA TRP A 78 -22.43 -24.12 20.91
C TRP A 78 -20.90 -23.98 20.98
N VAL A 79 -20.15 -24.89 20.38
CA VAL A 79 -18.67 -24.83 20.34
C VAL A 79 -18.22 -23.69 19.44
N ASP A 80 -18.86 -23.55 18.27
CA ASP A 80 -18.55 -22.49 17.33
C ASP A 80 -18.93 -21.11 17.91
N GLY A 81 -20.05 -21.01 18.64
CA GLY A 81 -20.43 -19.81 19.37
C GLY A 81 -19.49 -19.43 20.52
N LEU A 82 -19.01 -20.42 21.28
CA LEU A 82 -18.03 -20.20 22.34
C LEU A 82 -16.69 -19.76 21.75
N ARG A 83 -16.20 -20.42 20.71
CA ARG A 83 -14.95 -20.07 20.02
C ARG A 83 -15.00 -18.66 19.42
N ALA A 84 -16.12 -18.29 18.80
CA ALA A 84 -16.32 -16.96 18.26
C ALA A 84 -16.35 -15.87 19.35
N SER A 85 -16.82 -16.21 20.57
CA SER A 85 -16.91 -15.26 21.67
C SER A 85 -15.60 -15.07 22.44
N VAL A 86 -14.64 -16.01 22.37
CA VAL A 86 -13.34 -15.91 23.10
C VAL A 86 -12.62 -14.59 22.81
N ARG A 87 -12.48 -14.21 21.53
CA ARG A 87 -11.75 -12.99 21.15
C ARG A 87 -12.40 -11.71 21.70
N PRO A 88 -13.72 -11.48 21.53
CA PRO A 88 -14.42 -10.37 22.19
C PRO A 88 -14.34 -10.42 23.72
N VAL A 89 -14.54 -11.59 24.33
CA VAL A 89 -14.55 -11.74 25.80
C VAL A 89 -13.20 -11.39 26.40
N ILE A 90 -12.10 -11.87 25.82
CA ILE A 90 -10.75 -11.51 26.28
C ILE A 90 -10.54 -9.99 26.15
N THR A 91 -10.97 -9.38 25.03
CA THR A 91 -10.85 -7.94 24.81
C THR A 91 -11.58 -7.15 25.91
N TYR A 92 -12.84 -7.49 26.18
CA TYR A 92 -13.62 -6.82 27.22
C TYR A 92 -13.07 -7.07 28.62
N ALA A 93 -12.60 -8.29 28.91
CA ALA A 93 -12.00 -8.63 30.21
C ALA A 93 -10.73 -7.81 30.47
N PHE A 94 -9.83 -7.70 29.49
CA PHE A 94 -8.62 -6.88 29.61
C PHE A 94 -8.95 -5.39 29.77
N PHE A 95 -9.92 -4.86 29.02
CA PHE A 95 -10.32 -3.47 29.12
C PHE A 95 -10.99 -3.15 30.47
N LEU A 96 -11.85 -4.05 30.96
CA LEU A 96 -12.47 -3.93 32.28
C LEU A 96 -11.42 -4.00 33.39
N LEU A 97 -10.48 -4.93 33.32
CA LEU A 97 -9.37 -5.02 34.27
C LEU A 97 -8.52 -3.75 34.26
N PHE A 98 -8.15 -3.24 33.08
CA PHE A 98 -7.41 -2.00 32.93
C PHE A 98 -8.16 -0.81 33.56
N THR A 99 -9.45 -0.69 33.28
CA THR A 99 -10.30 0.38 33.83
C THR A 99 -10.41 0.26 35.34
N ALA A 100 -10.61 -0.95 35.87
CA ALA A 100 -10.69 -1.21 37.30
C ALA A 100 -9.38 -0.83 38.02
N VAL A 101 -8.22 -1.20 37.47
CA VAL A 101 -6.91 -0.82 38.02
C VAL A 101 -6.73 0.70 38.04
N LYS A 102 -7.09 1.40 36.96
CA LYS A 102 -6.98 2.87 36.89
C LYS A 102 -7.96 3.58 37.81
N LEU A 103 -9.18 3.07 37.97
CA LEU A 103 -10.15 3.58 38.95
C LEU A 103 -9.68 3.37 40.39
N SER A 104 -9.11 2.20 40.70
CA SER A 104 -8.51 1.94 42.02
C SER A 104 -7.33 2.87 42.29
N ALA A 105 -6.47 3.12 41.31
CA ALA A 105 -5.38 4.09 41.44
C ALA A 105 -5.91 5.51 41.68
N LEU A 106 -6.95 5.93 40.96
CA LEU A 106 -7.63 7.21 41.17
C LEU A 106 -8.22 7.32 42.56
N TYR A 107 -8.87 6.25 43.03
CA TYR A 107 -9.42 6.19 44.37
C TYR A 107 -8.35 6.39 45.43
N VAL A 108 -7.19 5.71 45.33
CA VAL A 108 -6.08 5.89 46.28
C VAL A 108 -5.53 7.34 46.25
N LEU A 109 -5.36 7.94 45.08
CA LEU A 109 -4.88 9.32 44.98
C LEU A 109 -5.88 10.34 45.57
N MET A 110 -7.18 10.11 45.40
CA MET A 110 -8.20 11.02 45.91
C MET A 110 -8.53 10.79 47.39
N ALA A 111 -8.69 9.54 47.80
CA ALA A 111 -9.15 9.17 49.14
C ALA A 111 -8.00 9.13 50.16
N ASP A 112 -6.85 8.56 49.79
CA ASP A 112 -5.72 8.40 50.73
C ASP A 112 -4.75 9.58 50.68
N GLN A 113 -4.51 10.15 49.49
CA GLN A 113 -3.58 11.27 49.31
C GLN A 113 -4.28 12.65 49.30
N GLY A 114 -5.62 12.67 49.30
CA GLY A 114 -6.40 13.91 49.36
C GLY A 114 -6.25 14.82 48.12
N LEU A 115 -5.77 14.28 46.99
CA LEU A 115 -5.57 15.07 45.79
C LEU A 115 -6.91 15.42 45.14
N ALA A 116 -7.03 16.68 44.69
CA ALA A 116 -8.17 17.11 43.89
C ALA A 116 -8.20 16.33 42.56
N PHE A 117 -9.41 15.96 42.10
CA PHE A 117 -9.62 15.20 40.86
C PHE A 117 -8.87 15.79 39.65
N VAL A 118 -8.83 17.11 39.55
CA VAL A 118 -8.16 17.86 38.46
C VAL A 118 -6.65 17.62 38.43
N VAL A 119 -6.03 17.36 39.58
CA VAL A 119 -4.58 17.09 39.72
C VAL A 119 -4.27 15.59 39.60
N ALA A 120 -5.17 14.73 40.09
CA ALA A 120 -4.99 13.28 40.05
C ALA A 120 -5.14 12.70 38.63
N LEU A 121 -6.02 13.26 37.78
CA LEU A 121 -6.29 12.74 36.44
C LEU A 121 -5.05 12.72 35.52
N PRO A 122 -4.31 13.84 35.35
CA PRO A 122 -3.11 13.87 34.51
C PRO A 122 -2.00 12.97 35.05
N GLN A 123 -1.97 12.73 36.36
CA GLN A 123 -0.95 11.91 37.00
C GLN A 123 -1.18 10.40 36.75
N ILE A 124 -2.45 9.99 36.61
CA ILE A 124 -2.85 8.61 36.31
C ILE A 124 -2.88 8.35 34.80
N TRP A 125 -3.07 9.40 34.01
CA TRP A 125 -2.98 9.37 32.55
C TRP A 125 -1.56 9.73 32.09
N ASP A 126 -0.59 9.00 32.63
CA ASP A 126 0.83 9.15 32.34
C ASP A 126 1.20 8.81 30.88
N PRO A 127 2.33 9.34 30.36
CA PRO A 127 2.78 9.08 29.00
C PRO A 127 2.96 7.58 28.66
N GLU A 128 3.40 6.78 29.63
CA GLU A 128 3.57 5.33 29.47
C GLU A 128 2.22 4.64 29.24
N THR A 129 1.20 5.01 30.02
CA THR A 129 -0.18 4.53 29.87
C THR A 129 -0.79 4.99 28.55
N GLN A 130 -0.54 6.23 28.15
CA GLN A 130 -0.97 6.75 26.86
C GLN A 130 -0.36 5.95 25.69
N ALA A 131 0.94 5.65 25.77
CA ALA A 131 1.63 4.86 24.76
C ALA A 131 1.09 3.42 24.69
N LEU A 132 0.87 2.78 25.84
CA LEU A 132 0.25 1.45 25.91
C LEU A 132 -1.18 1.46 25.34
N PHE A 133 -1.98 2.46 25.69
CA PHE A 133 -3.34 2.61 25.15
C PHE A 133 -3.32 2.83 23.64
N ALA A 134 -2.43 3.70 23.14
CA ALA A 134 -2.27 3.94 21.72
C ALA A 134 -1.82 2.66 20.97
N ALA A 135 -0.92 1.87 21.55
CA ALA A 135 -0.48 0.60 20.98
C ALA A 135 -1.63 -0.42 20.90
N VAL A 136 -2.44 -0.55 21.95
CA VAL A 136 -3.61 -1.44 21.97
C VAL A 136 -4.67 -0.98 20.96
N MET A 137 -4.96 0.32 20.91
CA MET A 137 -5.90 0.88 19.92
C MET A 137 -5.39 0.68 18.49
N SER A 138 -4.08 0.83 18.26
CA SER A 138 -3.44 0.56 16.97
C SER A 138 -3.46 -0.93 16.63
N PHE A 139 -3.37 -1.83 17.59
CA PHE A 139 -3.54 -3.25 17.32
C PHE A 139 -4.98 -3.58 16.90
N TRP A 140 -6.00 -3.01 17.58
CA TRP A 140 -7.41 -3.34 17.36
C TRP A 140 -8.03 -2.67 16.13
N PHE A 141 -7.60 -1.44 15.83
CA PHE A 141 -8.10 -0.64 14.72
C PHE A 141 -7.06 -0.44 13.61
N GLY A 142 -5.78 -0.64 13.90
CA GLY A 142 -4.71 -0.39 12.94
C GLY A 142 -4.67 -1.38 11.80
N GLN A 143 -5.16 -2.62 11.93
CA GLN A 143 -5.31 -3.47 10.73
C GLN A 143 -6.30 -2.87 9.71
N ARG A 144 -7.40 -2.26 10.17
CA ARG A 144 -8.37 -1.56 9.31
C ARG A 144 -7.82 -0.23 8.80
N ALA A 145 -7.04 0.49 9.60
CA ALA A 145 -6.40 1.74 9.20
C ALA A 145 -5.22 1.53 8.24
N LEU A 146 -4.40 0.49 8.44
CA LEU A 146 -3.31 0.09 7.55
C LEU A 146 -3.84 -0.42 6.20
N ALA A 147 -4.95 -1.16 6.17
CA ALA A 147 -5.59 -1.57 4.91
C ALA A 147 -5.98 -0.33 4.07
N LYS A 148 -6.59 0.67 4.70
CA LYS A 148 -6.99 1.92 4.04
C LYS A 148 -5.80 2.80 3.64
N ALA A 149 -4.74 2.84 4.46
CA ALA A 149 -3.51 3.59 4.15
C ALA A 149 -2.69 2.93 3.03
N ARG A 150 -2.80 1.61 2.84
CA ARG A 150 -2.26 0.89 1.69
C ARG A 150 -3.10 1.01 0.42
N GLY A 151 -4.21 1.76 0.44
CA GLY A 151 -5.02 1.98 -0.75
C GLY A 151 -5.83 0.76 -1.21
N GLN A 152 -6.19 -0.14 -0.28
CA GLN A 152 -7.26 -1.13 -0.49
C GLN A 152 -8.61 -0.60 0.01
#